data_AF-L8TU37-F1
#
_entry.id   AF-L8TU37-F1
#
_cell.length_a   1.000
_cell.length_b   1.000
_cell.length_c   1.000
_cell.angle_alpha   90.00
_cell.angle_beta   90.00
_cell.angle_gamma   90.00
#
_symmetry.space_group_name_H-M   'P 1'
#
loop_
_entity.id
_entity.type
_entity.pdbx_description
1 polymer ?
#
loop_
_entity_poly.entity_id
_entity_poly.type
_entity_poly.pdbx_seq_one_letter_code
_entity_poly.pdbx_strand_id
1 'polypeptide(L)'
;MALVVTAEAPVKATIRLRRPFWAAEMEVDAGTGPGAEAEDGGRYVSISRTWQGISTVNIRLQADFAAEALPDGSPWVSFRYGPVVLAARAGHEGVEGFEAPDERMGHVASGPMLPLSQTPVVPDCGAIRLVDREALRAEVDVVDASGRAGTVLLEPFAGIHDERYTVYWPTGDPGQRSAELRLLEQAAAERMAVVDEVMAGEQQPESDHGFAGKATRAGGGDGLHWRSATGWFSYVLSDPGQEAESLRVRFRADEGRGHQLRLNGAVLDRPALERRDGDIVVLDYQVPAAYPGHEADGRLVFSVHALPGHTSGDLFSVALLRRGA
;
A
#
# COMPACT_ATOMS: atom_id res chain seq x y z
N MET A 1 -12.89 35.80 9.27
CA MET A 1 -13.01 35.43 10.70
C MET A 1 -12.77 36.67 11.55
N ALA A 2 -13.29 36.73 12.78
CA ALA A 2 -13.10 37.85 13.68
C ALA A 2 -12.55 37.36 15.03
N LEU A 3 -11.48 38.00 15.50
CA LEU A 3 -10.94 37.81 16.84
C LEU A 3 -11.44 38.96 17.72
N VAL A 4 -12.22 38.63 18.75
CA VAL A 4 -12.71 39.61 19.73
C VAL A 4 -11.77 39.62 20.93
N VAL A 5 -11.19 40.78 21.22
CA VAL A 5 -10.26 41.00 22.33
C VAL A 5 -10.95 41.86 23.36
N THR A 6 -11.06 41.36 24.59
CA THR A 6 -11.67 42.08 25.71
C THR A 6 -10.62 42.35 26.79
N ALA A 7 -10.53 43.59 27.25
CA ALA A 7 -9.62 44.01 28.31
C ALA A 7 -10.32 44.96 29.29
N GLU A 8 -10.49 44.55 30.55
CA GLU A 8 -11.20 45.31 31.59
C GLU A 8 -10.44 46.59 32.02
N ALA A 9 -9.12 46.57 31.89
CA ALA A 9 -8.23 47.71 32.11
C ALA A 9 -7.24 47.83 30.93
N PRO A 10 -6.60 49.01 30.73
CA PRO A 10 -5.59 49.18 29.69
C PRO A 10 -4.42 48.19 29.85
N VAL A 11 -4.19 47.34 28.84
CA VAL A 11 -3.09 46.36 28.82
C VAL A 11 -2.26 46.52 27.56
N LYS A 12 -0.95 46.77 27.73
CA LYS A 12 0.01 46.76 26.60
C LYS A 12 0.36 45.31 26.26
N ALA A 13 -0.04 44.84 25.09
CA ALA A 13 0.23 43.49 24.63
C ALA A 13 0.35 43.41 23.11
N THR A 14 1.04 42.36 22.67
CA THR A 14 1.18 42.02 21.25
C THR A 14 0.39 40.76 20.94
N ILE A 15 -0.51 40.85 19.95
CA ILE A 15 -1.18 39.69 19.37
C ILE A 15 -0.39 39.25 18.15
N ARG A 16 -0.01 37.96 18.09
CA ARG A 16 0.69 37.36 16.95
C ARG A 16 -0.23 36.37 16.25
N LEU A 17 -0.68 36.73 15.06
CA LEU A 17 -1.56 35.91 14.23
C LEU A 17 -0.70 35.08 13.29
N ARG A 18 -0.79 33.74 13.36
CA ARG A 18 -0.04 32.85 12.47
C ARG A 18 -0.49 33.07 11.02
N ARG A 19 0.47 33.28 10.10
CA ARG A 19 0.26 33.15 8.66
C ARG A 19 0.44 31.68 8.29
N PRO A 20 -0.64 30.92 7.99
CA PRO A 20 -0.48 29.53 7.62
C PRO A 20 0.20 29.40 6.26
N PHE A 21 1.08 28.41 6.09
CA PHE A 21 1.78 28.20 4.83
C PHE A 21 0.83 27.92 3.64
N TRP A 22 -0.36 27.39 3.93
CA TRP A 22 -1.37 27.07 2.92
C TRP A 22 -2.15 28.29 2.42
N ALA A 23 -2.12 29.40 3.16
CA ALA A 23 -2.88 30.59 2.80
C ALA A 23 -2.13 31.33 1.69
N ALA A 24 -2.76 31.44 0.52
CA ALA A 24 -2.21 32.21 -0.61
C ALA A 24 -2.03 33.67 -0.21
N GLU A 25 -3.03 34.21 0.50
CA GLU A 25 -3.02 35.57 1.03
C GLU A 25 -3.60 35.60 2.45
N MET A 26 -3.12 36.55 3.26
CA MET A 26 -3.62 36.85 4.59
C MET A 26 -3.78 38.36 4.74
N GLU A 27 -5.01 38.82 4.93
CA GLU A 27 -5.33 40.22 5.23
C GLU A 27 -5.73 40.32 6.70
N VAL A 28 -5.22 41.36 7.37
CA VAL A 28 -5.52 41.64 8.78
C VAL A 28 -5.93 43.10 8.89
N ASP A 29 -7.16 43.31 9.35
CA ASP A 29 -7.66 44.61 9.79
C ASP A 29 -7.63 44.64 11.33
N ALA A 30 -6.73 45.44 11.89
CA ALA A 30 -6.52 45.56 13.33
C ALA A 30 -7.58 46.43 14.04
N GLY A 31 -8.60 46.91 13.32
CA GLY A 31 -9.68 47.77 13.81
C GLY A 31 -9.23 49.22 14.08
N THR A 32 -10.04 49.98 14.82
CA THR A 32 -9.80 51.41 15.08
C THR A 32 -9.07 51.66 16.41
N GLY A 33 -8.02 52.47 16.40
CA GLY A 33 -7.31 52.98 17.59
C GLY A 33 -5.85 53.40 17.31
N PRO A 34 -5.18 54.18 18.20
CA PRO A 34 -3.76 54.51 18.05
C PRO A 34 -2.89 53.23 18.06
N GLY A 35 -2.02 53.07 17.06
CA GLY A 35 -1.15 51.89 16.92
C GLY A 35 -1.85 50.63 16.39
N ALA A 36 -3.01 50.77 15.74
CA ALA A 36 -3.72 49.68 15.08
C ALA A 36 -3.12 49.33 13.71
N GLU A 37 -1.79 49.22 13.61
CA GLU A 37 -1.11 48.75 12.40
C GLU A 37 -0.75 47.27 12.56
N ALA A 38 -1.02 46.50 11.50
CA ALA A 38 -0.62 45.12 11.41
C ALA A 38 0.77 45.04 10.77
N GLU A 39 1.76 44.53 11.52
CA GLU A 39 3.12 44.35 11.03
C GLU A 39 3.31 42.93 10.49
N ASP A 40 3.68 42.80 9.22
CA ASP A 40 3.97 41.50 8.62
C ASP A 40 5.39 41.03 8.94
N GLY A 41 5.49 40.06 9.85
CA GLY A 41 6.74 39.39 10.22
C GLY A 41 6.99 38.08 9.44
N GLY A 42 6.31 37.87 8.31
CA GLY A 42 6.39 36.66 7.49
C GLY A 42 5.57 35.51 8.08
N ARG A 43 6.10 34.82 9.11
CA ARG A 43 5.38 33.68 9.75
C ARG A 43 4.20 34.11 10.62
N TYR A 44 4.22 35.36 11.08
CA TYR A 44 3.17 35.94 11.91
C TYR A 44 2.92 37.38 11.48
N VAL A 45 1.65 37.77 11.49
CA VAL A 45 1.24 39.18 11.47
C VAL A 45 1.04 39.62 12.92
N SER A 46 1.71 40.69 13.33
CA SER A 46 1.72 41.15 14.72
C SER A 46 0.95 42.46 14.89
N ILE A 47 0.20 42.59 15.97
CA ILE A 47 -0.53 43.81 16.34
C ILE A 47 -0.10 44.18 17.76
N SER A 48 0.63 45.28 17.91
CA SER A 48 1.19 45.73 19.19
C SER A 48 0.57 47.06 19.60
N ARG A 49 -0.35 47.04 20.57
CA ARG A 49 -0.99 48.25 21.11
C ARG A 49 -1.40 48.09 22.58
N THR A 50 -1.95 49.15 23.15
CA THR A 50 -2.65 49.09 24.44
C THR A 50 -4.11 48.72 24.17
N TRP A 51 -4.53 47.57 24.66
CA TRP A 51 -5.90 47.06 24.54
C TRP A 51 -6.74 47.55 25.72
N GLN A 52 -7.95 48.01 25.45
CA GLN A 52 -8.92 48.43 26.47
C GLN A 52 -10.34 48.24 25.93
N GLY A 53 -11.26 47.84 26.79
CA GLY A 53 -12.64 47.57 26.40
C GLY A 53 -12.71 46.39 25.44
N ILE A 54 -13.59 46.49 24.43
CA ILE A 54 -13.80 45.47 23.41
C ILE A 54 -13.22 45.96 22.09
N SER A 55 -12.34 45.15 21.50
CA SER A 55 -11.74 45.37 20.19
C SER A 55 -12.03 44.18 19.28
N THR A 56 -12.23 44.43 17.99
CA THR A 56 -12.36 43.37 16.97
C THR A 56 -11.20 43.47 16.00
N VAL A 57 -10.54 42.34 15.76
CA VAL A 57 -9.52 42.17 14.71
C VAL A 57 -10.10 41.25 13.64
N ASN A 58 -10.24 41.76 12.43
CA ASN A 58 -10.74 40.99 11.30
C ASN A 58 -9.58 40.32 10.57
N ILE A 59 -9.73 39.03 10.27
CA ILE A 59 -8.71 38.23 9.61
C ILE A 59 -9.35 37.56 8.40
N ARG A 60 -8.73 37.71 7.24
CA ARG A 60 -9.10 36.99 6.02
C ARG A 60 -7.93 36.13 5.58
N LEU A 61 -8.19 34.84 5.39
CA LEU A 61 -7.23 33.90 4.80
C LEU A 61 -7.81 33.44 3.48
N GLN A 62 -7.04 33.60 2.40
CA GLN A 62 -7.41 33.08 1.10
C GLN A 62 -6.88 31.65 0.98
N ALA A 63 -7.81 30.69 0.96
CA ALA A 63 -7.53 29.30 0.66
C ALA A 63 -7.50 29.08 -0.86
N ASP A 64 -6.65 28.16 -1.29
CA ASP A 64 -6.58 27.70 -2.68
C ASP A 64 -6.40 26.17 -2.71
N PHE A 65 -6.59 25.58 -3.88
CA PHE A 65 -6.31 24.17 -4.11
C PHE A 65 -4.80 23.91 -4.13
N ALA A 66 -4.41 22.75 -3.62
CA ALA A 66 -3.09 22.20 -3.85
C ALA A 66 -3.18 20.68 -4.03
N ALA A 67 -2.38 20.17 -4.97
CA ALA A 67 -2.10 18.75 -5.10
C ALA A 67 -0.74 18.47 -4.43
N GLU A 68 -0.75 17.63 -3.39
CA GLU A 68 0.45 17.25 -2.64
C GLU A 68 0.91 15.86 -3.08
N ALA A 69 2.11 15.77 -3.63
CA ALA A 69 2.73 14.51 -4.01
C ALA A 69 3.14 13.67 -2.78
N LEU A 70 3.20 12.35 -2.95
CA LEU A 70 3.76 11.49 -1.90
C LEU A 70 5.25 11.79 -1.66
N PRO A 71 5.73 11.69 -0.40
CA PRO A 71 7.12 12.02 -0.05
C PRO A 71 8.18 11.15 -0.73
N ASP A 72 7.82 9.95 -1.17
CA ASP A 72 8.72 9.02 -1.87
C ASP A 72 8.89 9.35 -3.35
N GLY A 73 8.19 10.38 -3.86
CA GLY A 73 8.22 10.80 -5.25
C GLY A 73 7.43 9.89 -6.19
N SER A 74 6.69 8.92 -5.67
CA SER A 74 5.79 8.10 -6.47
C SER A 74 4.66 8.97 -7.06
N PRO A 75 4.14 8.63 -8.25
CA PRO A 75 3.17 9.46 -8.99
C PRO A 75 1.75 9.33 -8.41
N TRP A 76 1.60 9.79 -7.18
CA TRP A 76 0.37 9.86 -6.41
C TRP A 76 0.23 11.25 -5.79
N VAL A 77 -1.00 11.74 -5.73
CA VAL A 77 -1.32 13.05 -5.15
C VAL A 77 -2.51 12.98 -4.19
N SER A 78 -2.51 13.85 -3.18
CA SER A 78 -3.70 14.17 -2.37
C SER A 78 -4.11 15.62 -2.63
N PHE A 79 -5.41 15.90 -2.64
CA PHE A 79 -5.93 17.24 -2.85
C PHE A 79 -6.28 17.90 -1.52
N ARG A 80 -5.95 19.19 -1.39
CA ARG A 80 -6.41 20.03 -0.29
C ARG A 80 -6.98 21.36 -0.78
N TYR A 81 -7.90 21.93 -0.01
CA TYR A 81 -8.31 23.33 -0.12
C TYR A 81 -7.93 24.07 1.16
N GLY A 82 -6.93 24.95 1.08
CA GLY A 82 -6.30 25.52 2.27
C GLY A 82 -5.71 24.41 3.16
N PRO A 83 -6.11 24.26 4.44
CA PRO A 83 -5.65 23.18 5.32
C PRO A 83 -6.48 21.88 5.23
N VAL A 84 -7.55 21.86 4.45
CA VAL A 84 -8.54 20.76 4.48
C VAL A 84 -8.20 19.74 3.40
N VAL A 85 -7.92 18.50 3.80
CA VAL A 85 -7.75 17.36 2.90
C VAL A 85 -9.11 16.99 2.31
N LEU A 86 -9.14 16.76 1.00
CA LEU A 86 -10.32 16.36 0.25
C LEU A 86 -10.22 14.88 -0.16
N ALA A 87 -11.36 14.21 -0.21
CA ALA A 87 -11.45 12.80 -0.59
C ALA A 87 -12.75 12.54 -1.34
N ALA A 88 -12.80 11.45 -2.12
CA ALA A 88 -14.02 10.95 -2.72
C ALA A 88 -14.63 9.84 -1.88
N ARG A 89 -15.97 9.78 -1.84
CA ARG A 89 -16.71 8.60 -1.37
C ARG A 89 -16.62 7.48 -2.41
N ALA A 90 -16.55 6.25 -1.93
CA ALA A 90 -16.41 5.06 -2.77
C ALA A 90 -17.38 3.92 -2.39
N GLY A 91 -18.49 4.23 -1.70
CA GLY A 91 -19.50 3.22 -1.40
C GLY A 91 -19.15 2.30 -0.23
N HIS A 92 -20.01 1.30 -0.03
CA HIS A 92 -19.91 0.32 1.05
C HIS A 92 -19.56 -1.08 0.54
N GLU A 93 -18.99 -1.19 -0.66
CA GLU A 93 -18.82 -2.49 -1.33
C GLU A 93 -18.00 -3.46 -0.47
N GLY A 94 -18.61 -4.60 -0.14
CA GLY A 94 -18.00 -5.63 0.69
C GLY A 94 -17.77 -5.25 2.16
N VAL A 95 -18.28 -4.11 2.63
CA VAL A 95 -18.19 -3.71 4.04
C VAL A 95 -19.52 -4.01 4.73
N GLU A 96 -19.54 -5.01 5.61
CA GLU A 96 -20.74 -5.43 6.35
C GLU A 96 -21.06 -4.50 7.52
N GLY A 97 -20.05 -3.84 8.10
CA GLY A 97 -20.18 -2.90 9.19
C GLY A 97 -18.90 -2.10 9.41
N PHE A 98 -19.04 -0.93 10.04
CA PHE A 98 -17.94 -0.02 10.37
C PHE A 98 -17.63 0.04 11.87
N GLU A 99 -18.38 -0.73 12.66
CA GLU A 99 -18.12 -0.94 14.09
C GLU A 99 -17.13 -2.10 14.28
N ALA A 100 -16.09 -1.85 15.07
CA ALA A 100 -15.10 -2.86 15.39
C ALA A 100 -15.70 -3.96 16.29
N PRO A 101 -15.62 -5.25 15.92
CA PRO A 101 -16.04 -6.33 16.81
C PRO A 101 -15.11 -6.45 18.02
N ASP A 102 -15.62 -6.96 19.14
CA ASP A 102 -14.85 -7.23 20.36
C ASP A 102 -14.00 -8.51 20.22
N GLU A 103 -13.06 -8.47 19.28
CA GLU A 103 -12.22 -9.60 18.91
C GLU A 103 -10.77 -9.16 18.67
N ARG A 104 -9.85 -10.12 18.71
CA ARG A 104 -8.44 -9.87 18.37
C ARG A 104 -8.37 -9.38 16.92
N MET A 105 -7.72 -8.23 16.70
CA MET A 105 -7.66 -7.51 15.42
C MET A 105 -8.97 -6.86 14.96
N GLY A 106 -9.99 -6.69 15.81
CA GLY A 106 -11.25 -6.02 15.45
C GLY A 106 -11.09 -4.56 14.97
N HIS A 107 -9.94 -3.92 15.23
CA HIS A 107 -9.60 -2.59 14.72
C HIS A 107 -9.14 -2.57 13.25
N VAL A 108 -8.89 -3.74 12.65
CA VAL A 108 -8.47 -3.86 11.25
C VAL A 108 -9.71 -3.86 10.36
N ALA A 109 -9.70 -3.01 9.33
CA ALA A 109 -10.72 -3.06 8.28
C ALA A 109 -10.58 -4.36 7.48
N SER A 110 -11.39 -5.36 7.81
CA SER A 110 -11.35 -6.72 7.25
C SER A 110 -12.14 -6.88 5.95
N GLY A 111 -12.83 -5.84 5.48
CA GLY A 111 -13.53 -5.85 4.20
C GLY A 111 -12.59 -6.18 3.03
N PRO A 112 -13.12 -6.74 1.93
CA PRO A 112 -12.30 -7.16 0.79
C PRO A 112 -11.54 -5.96 0.23
N MET A 113 -10.30 -6.19 -0.19
CA MET A 113 -9.53 -5.19 -0.91
C MET A 113 -10.15 -4.96 -2.28
N LEU A 114 -10.49 -3.71 -2.60
CA LEU A 114 -10.93 -3.37 -3.95
C LEU A 114 -9.73 -3.33 -4.90
N PRO A 115 -9.93 -3.69 -6.18
CA PRO A 115 -8.86 -3.67 -7.16
C PRO A 115 -8.20 -2.30 -7.28
N LEU A 116 -6.90 -2.22 -6.98
CA LEU A 116 -6.11 -1.00 -7.10
C LEU A 116 -6.13 -0.50 -8.56
N SER A 117 -6.17 -1.44 -9.51
CA SER A 117 -6.21 -1.15 -10.95
C SER A 117 -7.47 -0.42 -11.41
N GLN A 118 -8.54 -0.42 -10.61
CA GLN A 118 -9.78 0.30 -10.90
C GLN A 118 -9.77 1.75 -10.38
N THR A 119 -8.73 2.17 -9.65
CA THR A 119 -8.59 3.55 -9.18
C THR A 119 -8.42 4.50 -10.37
N PRO A 120 -9.32 5.48 -10.58
CA PRO A 120 -9.18 6.43 -11.69
C PRO A 120 -7.90 7.26 -11.59
N VAL A 121 -7.27 7.54 -12.73
CA VAL A 121 -6.06 8.35 -12.83
C VAL A 121 -6.43 9.82 -13.05
N VAL A 122 -5.79 10.73 -12.32
CA VAL A 122 -5.88 12.17 -12.55
C VAL A 122 -4.83 12.59 -13.58
N PRO A 123 -5.21 12.96 -14.81
CA PRO A 123 -4.23 13.35 -15.84
C PRO A 123 -3.64 14.74 -15.58
N ASP A 124 -4.42 15.66 -15.02
CA ASP A 124 -4.01 17.04 -14.70
C ASP A 124 -4.47 17.42 -13.29
N CYS A 125 -3.50 17.54 -12.37
CA CYS A 125 -3.76 17.95 -11.00
C CYS A 125 -4.22 19.41 -10.86
N GLY A 126 -4.04 20.25 -11.88
CA GLY A 126 -4.54 21.61 -11.93
C GLY A 126 -6.02 21.70 -12.32
N ALA A 127 -6.59 20.65 -12.90
CA ALA A 127 -7.98 20.59 -13.36
C ALA A 127 -8.98 20.27 -12.22
N ILE A 128 -8.75 20.85 -11.04
CA ILE A 128 -9.68 20.77 -9.89
C ILE A 128 -10.45 22.08 -9.75
N ARG A 129 -11.76 22.00 -9.55
CA ARG A 129 -12.66 23.17 -9.48
C ARG A 129 -13.60 23.08 -8.29
N LEU A 130 -13.77 24.19 -7.58
CA LEU A 130 -14.78 24.29 -6.53
C LEU A 130 -16.18 24.37 -7.15
N VAL A 131 -17.07 23.45 -6.79
CA VAL A 131 -18.45 23.39 -7.29
C VAL A 131 -19.49 23.75 -6.24
N ASP A 132 -19.16 23.59 -4.96
CA ASP A 132 -19.97 24.04 -3.83
C ASP A 132 -19.07 24.62 -2.76
N ARG A 133 -19.15 25.94 -2.53
CA ARG A 133 -18.31 26.62 -1.54
C ARG A 133 -18.79 26.38 -0.11
N GLU A 134 -20.09 26.20 0.10
CA GLU A 134 -20.67 26.05 1.44
C GLU A 134 -20.37 24.67 2.00
N ALA A 135 -20.55 23.62 1.19
CA ALA A 135 -20.20 22.25 1.54
C ALA A 135 -18.70 21.93 1.30
N LEU A 136 -17.95 22.86 0.72
CA LEU A 136 -16.56 22.69 0.30
C LEU A 136 -16.36 21.47 -0.63
N ARG A 137 -17.16 21.38 -1.68
CA ARG A 137 -17.08 20.32 -2.69
C ARG A 137 -16.38 20.78 -3.95
N ALA A 138 -15.52 19.93 -4.46
CA ALA A 138 -14.78 20.16 -5.68
C ALA A 138 -14.97 19.01 -6.67
N GLU A 139 -14.78 19.28 -7.95
CA GLU A 139 -14.68 18.24 -8.97
C GLU A 139 -13.26 18.21 -9.53
N VAL A 140 -12.73 17.02 -9.75
CA VAL A 140 -11.47 16.79 -10.47
C VAL A 140 -11.74 15.89 -11.66
N ASP A 141 -11.10 16.19 -12.78
CA ASP A 141 -11.18 15.37 -13.97
C ASP A 141 -10.31 14.11 -13.80
N VAL A 142 -10.85 12.95 -14.20
CA VAL A 142 -10.18 11.65 -14.09
C VAL A 142 -10.37 10.83 -15.36
N VAL A 143 -9.54 9.80 -15.52
CA VAL A 143 -9.70 8.76 -16.54
C VAL A 143 -9.76 7.41 -15.82
N ASP A 144 -10.86 6.68 -16.04
CA ASP A 144 -11.03 5.35 -15.44
C ASP A 144 -10.15 4.29 -16.14
N ALA A 145 -10.10 3.08 -15.57
CA ALA A 145 -9.28 1.98 -16.08
C ALA A 145 -9.64 1.54 -17.52
N SER A 146 -10.83 1.91 -18.02
CA SER A 146 -11.26 1.65 -19.41
C SER A 146 -10.81 2.75 -20.39
N GLY A 147 -10.13 3.79 -19.89
CA GLY A 147 -9.71 4.94 -20.67
C GLY A 147 -10.82 5.99 -20.86
N ARG A 148 -11.94 5.88 -20.14
CA ARG A 148 -13.05 6.82 -20.26
C ARG A 148 -12.82 8.00 -19.32
N ALA A 149 -12.87 9.20 -19.89
CA ALA A 149 -12.83 10.44 -19.12
C ALA A 149 -14.12 10.63 -18.31
N GLY A 150 -13.97 11.18 -17.11
CA GLY A 150 -15.07 11.51 -16.21
C GLY A 150 -14.62 12.53 -15.18
N THR A 151 -15.48 12.75 -14.19
CA THR A 151 -15.22 13.66 -13.07
C THR A 151 -15.51 12.92 -11.77
N VAL A 152 -14.78 13.28 -10.72
CA VAL A 152 -15.02 12.79 -9.36
C VAL A 152 -15.29 13.97 -8.44
N LEU A 153 -16.30 13.83 -7.58
CA LEU A 153 -16.60 14.77 -6.52
C LEU A 153 -15.68 14.50 -5.31
N LEU A 154 -15.00 15.54 -4.85
CA LEU A 154 -14.18 15.55 -3.64
C LEU A 154 -14.85 16.44 -2.58
N GLU A 155 -14.86 15.98 -1.33
CA GLU A 155 -15.36 16.73 -0.17
C GLU A 155 -14.41 16.57 1.03
N PRO A 156 -14.56 17.36 2.11
CA PRO A 156 -13.65 17.29 3.26
C PRO A 156 -13.59 15.88 3.84
N PHE A 157 -12.40 15.29 3.88
CA PHE A 157 -12.19 13.91 4.36
C PHE A 157 -12.73 13.70 5.77
N ALA A 158 -12.59 14.71 6.63
CA ALA A 158 -13.07 14.66 8.01
C ALA A 158 -14.60 14.49 8.17
N GLY A 159 -15.39 14.70 7.09
CA GLY A 159 -16.83 14.46 7.08
C GLY A 159 -17.23 13.14 6.41
N ILE A 160 -16.27 12.36 5.91
CA ILE A 160 -16.53 11.04 5.33
C ILE A 160 -16.40 10.01 6.44
N HIS A 161 -17.53 9.41 6.79
CA HIS A 161 -17.65 8.34 7.78
C HIS A 161 -18.41 7.17 7.19
N ASP A 162 -18.18 6.00 7.78
CA ASP A 162 -18.91 4.76 7.50
C ASP A 162 -18.99 4.40 6.01
N GLU A 163 -17.94 4.70 5.23
CA GLU A 163 -17.90 4.44 3.80
C GLU A 163 -16.44 4.29 3.33
N ARG A 164 -16.22 3.57 2.24
CA ARG A 164 -14.91 3.57 1.56
C ARG A 164 -14.62 4.96 1.01
N TYR A 165 -13.34 5.29 0.91
CA TYR A 165 -12.91 6.58 0.41
C TYR A 165 -11.58 6.51 -0.33
N THR A 166 -11.35 7.51 -1.17
CA THR A 166 -10.07 7.73 -1.87
C THR A 166 -9.51 9.10 -1.50
N VAL A 167 -8.36 9.12 -0.81
CA VAL A 167 -7.59 10.34 -0.48
C VAL A 167 -6.47 10.56 -1.49
N TYR A 168 -5.77 9.49 -1.87
CA TYR A 168 -4.63 9.54 -2.78
C TYR A 168 -5.01 9.03 -4.16
N TRP A 169 -4.65 9.79 -5.19
CA TRP A 169 -5.00 9.54 -6.57
C TRP A 169 -3.74 9.28 -7.40
N PRO A 170 -3.72 8.24 -8.25
CA PRO A 170 -2.65 8.08 -9.21
C PRO A 170 -2.69 9.24 -10.21
N THR A 171 -1.53 9.78 -10.59
CA THR A 171 -1.46 10.95 -11.50
C THR A 171 -0.46 10.73 -12.64
N GLY A 172 -0.62 11.47 -13.73
CA GLY A 172 0.25 11.41 -14.92
C GLY A 172 -0.47 10.80 -16.13
N ASP A 173 0.26 10.12 -17.01
CA ASP A 173 -0.33 9.49 -18.19
C ASP A 173 -1.30 8.35 -17.79
N PRO A 174 -2.60 8.44 -18.09
CA PRO A 174 -3.57 7.44 -17.65
C PRO A 174 -3.31 6.03 -18.18
N GLY A 175 -2.80 5.91 -19.40
CA GLY A 175 -2.52 4.61 -20.02
C GLY A 175 -1.38 3.88 -19.32
N GLN A 176 -0.26 4.57 -19.10
CA GLN A 176 0.90 4.06 -18.38
C GLN A 176 0.55 3.75 -16.93
N ARG A 177 -0.09 4.69 -16.21
CA ARG A 177 -0.46 4.49 -14.81
C ARG A 177 -1.42 3.33 -14.62
N SER A 178 -2.45 3.21 -15.46
CA SER A 178 -3.38 2.07 -15.38
C SER A 178 -2.70 0.72 -15.65
N ALA A 179 -1.66 0.67 -16.48
CA ALA A 179 -0.86 -0.53 -16.68
C ALA A 179 0.01 -0.87 -15.46
N GLU A 180 0.66 0.14 -14.88
CA GLU A 180 1.49 -0.01 -13.67
C GLU A 180 0.67 -0.46 -12.46
N LEU A 181 -0.54 0.08 -12.26
CA LEU A 181 -1.43 -0.33 -11.18
C LEU A 181 -1.87 -1.80 -11.33
N ARG A 182 -2.11 -2.28 -12.57
CA ARG A 182 -2.39 -3.70 -12.84
C ARG A 182 -1.21 -4.60 -12.47
N LEU A 183 0.01 -4.19 -12.77
CA LEU A 183 1.21 -4.95 -12.40
C LEU A 183 1.41 -4.98 -10.87
N LEU A 184 1.21 -3.85 -10.20
CA LEU A 184 1.29 -3.77 -8.73
C LEU A 184 0.23 -4.64 -8.05
N GLU A 185 -0.99 -4.63 -8.57
CA GLU A 185 -2.09 -5.48 -8.11
C GLU A 185 -1.78 -6.96 -8.30
N GLN A 186 -1.30 -7.37 -9.48
CA GLN A 186 -0.88 -8.74 -9.74
C GLN A 186 0.23 -9.17 -8.76
N ALA A 187 1.26 -8.35 -8.59
CA ALA A 187 2.34 -8.64 -7.65
C ALA A 187 1.86 -8.70 -6.18
N ALA A 188 0.87 -7.89 -5.80
CA ALA A 188 0.27 -7.95 -4.47
C ALA A 188 -0.57 -9.22 -4.27
N ALA A 189 -1.38 -9.58 -5.27
CA ALA A 189 -2.17 -10.81 -5.26
C ALA A 189 -1.26 -12.06 -5.17
N GLU A 190 -0.17 -12.10 -5.94
CA GLU A 190 0.83 -13.17 -5.87
C GLU A 190 1.42 -13.30 -4.46
N ARG A 191 1.74 -12.18 -3.79
CA ARG A 191 2.24 -12.20 -2.40
C ARG A 191 1.18 -12.66 -1.40
N MET A 192 -0.07 -12.20 -1.54
CA MET A 192 -1.17 -12.57 -0.65
C MET A 192 -1.60 -14.04 -0.82
N ALA A 193 -1.32 -14.63 -1.97
CA ALA A 193 -1.63 -16.02 -2.23
C ALA A 193 -0.66 -16.99 -1.55
N VAL A 194 0.52 -16.54 -1.12
CA VAL A 194 1.48 -17.39 -0.41
C VAL A 194 0.90 -17.83 0.93
N VAL A 195 0.66 -19.14 1.06
CA VAL A 195 0.27 -19.80 2.31
C VAL A 195 1.50 -20.00 3.18
N ASP A 196 2.59 -20.48 2.57
CA ASP A 196 3.86 -20.73 3.23
C ASP A 196 5.00 -20.71 2.20
N GLU A 197 6.21 -20.30 2.60
CA GLU A 197 7.38 -20.24 1.71
C GLU A 197 8.70 -20.51 2.44
N VAL A 198 9.57 -21.29 1.80
CA VAL A 198 10.95 -21.51 2.24
C VAL A 198 11.92 -20.89 1.26
N MET A 199 12.72 -19.94 1.75
CA MET A 199 13.90 -19.42 1.05
C MET A 199 15.09 -20.36 1.27
N ALA A 200 15.49 -21.08 0.22
CA ALA A 200 16.54 -22.08 0.30
C ALA A 200 17.93 -21.44 0.39
N GLY A 201 18.80 -22.03 1.20
CA GLY A 201 20.14 -21.53 1.49
C GLY A 201 20.21 -20.55 2.66
N GLU A 202 19.08 -20.11 3.21
CA GLU A 202 19.01 -19.24 4.38
C GLU A 202 18.81 -20.04 5.67
N GLN A 203 19.62 -19.77 6.71
CA GLN A 203 19.64 -20.60 7.92
C GLN A 203 18.32 -20.60 8.68
N GLN A 204 17.68 -19.44 8.84
CA GLN A 204 16.47 -19.32 9.66
C GLN A 204 15.24 -19.93 8.95
N PRO A 205 14.91 -19.58 7.69
CA PRO A 205 13.80 -20.20 6.98
C PRO A 205 13.92 -21.72 6.92
N GLU A 206 15.11 -22.26 6.63
CA GLU A 206 15.28 -23.71 6.55
C GLU A 206 15.13 -24.43 7.89
N SER A 207 15.62 -23.84 8.98
CA SER A 207 15.47 -24.40 10.31
C SER A 207 14.02 -24.43 10.75
N ASP A 208 13.27 -23.35 10.50
CA ASP A 208 11.85 -23.24 10.85
C ASP A 208 10.98 -24.22 10.06
N HIS A 209 11.43 -24.61 8.86
CA HIS A 209 10.75 -25.58 7.98
C HIS A 209 11.39 -26.97 8.02
N GLY A 210 12.01 -27.35 9.14
CA GLY A 210 12.44 -28.72 9.39
C GLY A 210 13.42 -29.27 8.36
N PHE A 211 14.35 -28.44 7.86
CA PHE A 211 15.33 -28.85 6.88
C PHE A 211 16.02 -30.17 7.25
N ALA A 212 15.99 -31.11 6.29
CA ALA A 212 16.75 -32.34 6.35
C ALA A 212 17.43 -32.59 5.00
N GLY A 213 18.60 -33.22 5.00
CA GLY A 213 19.26 -33.55 3.75
C GLY A 213 20.56 -34.32 3.89
N LYS A 214 21.04 -34.79 2.74
CA LYS A 214 22.30 -35.53 2.59
C LYS A 214 23.06 -35.01 1.38
N ALA A 215 24.37 -34.79 1.57
CA ALA A 215 25.27 -34.29 0.53
C ALA A 215 24.75 -33.00 -0.12
N THR A 216 24.36 -32.04 0.74
CA THR A 216 23.80 -30.74 0.33
C THR A 216 24.88 -29.67 0.33
N ARG A 217 24.69 -28.65 -0.49
CA ARG A 217 25.45 -27.41 -0.50
C ARG A 217 24.47 -26.24 -0.54
N ALA A 218 24.73 -25.24 0.28
CA ALA A 218 24.10 -23.93 0.16
C ALA A 218 25.12 -22.93 -0.38
N GLY A 219 24.63 -21.87 -1.03
CA GLY A 219 25.42 -20.73 -1.45
C GLY A 219 24.54 -19.51 -1.62
N GLY A 220 25.17 -18.35 -1.82
CA GLY A 220 24.45 -17.11 -2.06
C GLY A 220 25.39 -15.95 -2.31
N GLY A 221 24.87 -14.91 -2.95
CA GLY A 221 25.54 -13.67 -3.29
C GLY A 221 24.53 -12.68 -3.85
N ASP A 222 24.75 -11.38 -3.67
CA ASP A 222 23.89 -10.31 -4.18
C ASP A 222 22.40 -10.43 -3.78
N GLY A 223 22.15 -10.95 -2.57
CA GLY A 223 20.80 -11.10 -2.02
C GLY A 223 20.03 -12.34 -2.48
N LEU A 224 20.64 -13.23 -3.27
CA LEU A 224 20.02 -14.47 -3.73
C LEU A 224 20.73 -15.70 -3.15
N HIS A 225 20.05 -16.41 -2.25
CA HIS A 225 20.50 -17.66 -1.64
C HIS A 225 19.92 -18.87 -2.37
N TRP A 226 20.63 -19.99 -2.34
CA TRP A 226 20.18 -21.24 -2.94
C TRP A 226 20.69 -22.47 -2.21
N ARG A 227 20.01 -23.61 -2.43
CA ARG A 227 20.46 -24.95 -2.04
C ARG A 227 20.45 -25.94 -3.19
N SER A 228 21.48 -26.77 -3.27
CA SER A 228 21.51 -27.97 -4.12
C SER A 228 22.10 -29.17 -3.39
N ALA A 229 22.02 -30.36 -4.01
CA ALA A 229 22.59 -31.59 -3.45
C ALA A 229 23.04 -32.55 -4.55
N THR A 230 24.00 -33.40 -4.24
CA THR A 230 24.26 -34.65 -4.98
C THR A 230 23.55 -35.85 -4.36
N GLY A 231 22.98 -35.67 -3.15
CA GLY A 231 22.05 -36.59 -2.51
C GLY A 231 20.62 -36.06 -2.61
N TRP A 232 20.11 -35.55 -1.49
CA TRP A 232 18.74 -35.03 -1.40
C TRP A 232 18.61 -34.00 -0.29
N PHE A 233 17.54 -33.23 -0.32
CA PHE A 233 17.10 -32.41 0.81
C PHE A 233 15.58 -32.23 0.80
N SER A 234 15.01 -31.84 1.94
CA SER A 234 13.58 -31.61 2.13
C SER A 234 13.27 -30.45 3.06
N TYR A 235 12.07 -29.91 2.93
CA TYR A 235 11.45 -28.95 3.84
C TYR A 235 10.03 -29.40 4.18
N VAL A 236 9.54 -29.00 5.34
CA VAL A 236 8.16 -29.17 5.81
C VAL A 236 7.44 -27.84 5.64
N LEU A 237 6.48 -27.79 4.72
CA LEU A 237 5.58 -26.67 4.47
C LEU A 237 4.30 -26.81 5.30
N SER A 238 3.71 -25.70 5.72
CA SER A 238 2.56 -25.61 6.62
C SER A 238 1.34 -25.02 5.92
N ASP A 239 0.28 -25.82 5.79
CA ASP A 239 -1.04 -25.40 5.27
C ASP A 239 -2.16 -25.87 6.21
N PRO A 240 -2.26 -25.29 7.43
CA PRO A 240 -3.23 -25.72 8.43
C PRO A 240 -4.68 -25.50 8.00
N GLY A 241 -4.91 -24.55 7.08
CA GLY A 241 -6.22 -24.25 6.51
C GLY A 241 -6.61 -25.15 5.33
N GLN A 242 -5.66 -25.95 4.80
CA GLN A 242 -5.82 -26.71 3.55
C GLN A 242 -6.27 -25.83 2.38
N GLU A 243 -5.67 -24.64 2.30
CA GLU A 243 -6.03 -23.59 1.33
C GLU A 243 -5.10 -23.59 0.11
N ALA A 244 -3.98 -24.31 0.16
CA ALA A 244 -3.04 -24.39 -0.94
C ALA A 244 -3.57 -25.26 -2.08
N GLU A 245 -3.60 -24.71 -3.30
CA GLU A 245 -3.95 -25.45 -4.52
C GLU A 245 -2.74 -25.72 -5.41
N SER A 246 -1.64 -24.99 -5.21
CA SER A 246 -0.42 -25.19 -5.98
C SER A 246 0.86 -25.05 -5.15
N LEU A 247 1.90 -25.70 -5.65
CA LEU A 247 3.27 -25.65 -5.14
C LEU A 247 4.14 -25.00 -6.21
N ARG A 248 4.67 -23.82 -5.91
CA ARG A 248 5.57 -23.07 -6.79
C ARG A 248 7.01 -23.32 -6.38
N VAL A 249 7.86 -23.68 -7.33
CA VAL A 249 9.28 -23.99 -7.10
C VAL A 249 10.14 -23.15 -8.03
N ARG A 250 11.17 -22.50 -7.48
CA ARG A 250 12.09 -21.62 -8.23
C ARG A 250 13.49 -22.21 -8.25
N PHE A 251 14.01 -22.53 -9.43
CA PHE A 251 15.37 -23.05 -9.64
C PHE A 251 16.20 -22.13 -10.52
N ARG A 252 17.54 -22.23 -10.41
CA ARG A 252 18.44 -21.72 -11.44
C ARG A 252 18.25 -22.49 -12.76
N ALA A 253 18.16 -21.76 -13.86
CA ALA A 253 18.15 -22.32 -15.22
C ALA A 253 19.55 -22.90 -15.53
N ASP A 254 19.69 -24.22 -15.42
CA ASP A 254 20.96 -24.93 -15.67
C ASP A 254 20.67 -26.33 -16.25
N GLU A 255 20.92 -26.50 -17.54
CA GLU A 255 20.69 -27.75 -18.28
C GLU A 255 21.65 -28.88 -17.85
N GLY A 256 22.72 -28.59 -17.10
CA GLY A 256 23.65 -29.58 -16.55
C GLY A 256 23.15 -30.28 -15.27
N ARG A 257 22.00 -29.85 -14.74
CA ARG A 257 21.45 -30.36 -13.47
C ARG A 257 20.39 -31.42 -13.71
N GLY A 258 20.24 -32.33 -12.75
CA GLY A 258 19.27 -33.43 -12.83
C GLY A 258 18.70 -33.73 -11.46
N HIS A 259 17.38 -33.62 -11.32
CA HIS A 259 16.69 -33.88 -10.06
C HIS A 259 15.27 -34.44 -10.26
N GLN A 260 14.75 -35.07 -9.23
CA GLN A 260 13.36 -35.47 -9.09
C GLN A 260 12.77 -34.71 -7.89
N LEU A 261 11.66 -34.03 -8.12
CA LEU A 261 10.89 -33.35 -7.07
C LEU A 261 9.83 -34.30 -6.52
N ARG A 262 9.57 -34.20 -5.21
CA ARG A 262 8.53 -34.96 -4.54
C ARG A 262 7.77 -34.09 -3.55
N LEU A 263 6.51 -34.44 -3.34
CA LEU A 263 5.67 -33.90 -2.28
C LEU A 263 5.11 -35.10 -1.51
N ASN A 264 5.27 -35.14 -0.19
CA ASN A 264 4.94 -36.28 0.68
C ASN A 264 5.43 -37.64 0.12
N GLY A 265 6.62 -37.63 -0.51
CA GLY A 265 7.24 -38.80 -1.11
C GLY A 265 6.74 -39.21 -2.49
N ALA A 266 5.60 -38.67 -2.97
CA ALA A 266 5.11 -38.89 -4.33
C ALA A 266 5.79 -37.96 -5.33
N VAL A 267 6.10 -38.49 -6.52
CA VAL A 267 6.84 -37.77 -7.56
C VAL A 267 5.98 -36.67 -8.19
N LEU A 268 6.55 -35.47 -8.28
CA LEU A 268 6.01 -34.36 -9.04
C LEU A 268 6.50 -34.50 -10.49
N ASP A 269 5.64 -35.06 -11.35
CA ASP A 269 6.03 -35.45 -12.71
C ASP A 269 6.06 -34.26 -13.68
N ARG A 270 4.89 -33.69 -13.99
CA ARG A 270 4.78 -32.57 -14.93
C ARG A 270 4.20 -31.32 -14.24
N PRO A 271 4.85 -30.15 -14.35
CA PRO A 271 4.29 -28.92 -13.85
C PRO A 271 3.04 -28.53 -14.65
N ALA A 272 2.06 -27.93 -13.99
CA ALA A 272 0.91 -27.32 -14.64
C ALA A 272 1.31 -26.05 -15.40
N LEU A 273 2.32 -25.33 -14.89
CA LEU A 273 2.91 -24.16 -15.54
C LEU A 273 4.43 -24.18 -15.39
N GLU A 274 5.12 -23.87 -16.48
CA GLU A 274 6.57 -23.65 -16.49
C GLU A 274 6.85 -22.31 -17.15
N ARG A 275 7.63 -21.47 -16.47
CA ARG A 275 8.04 -20.15 -16.95
C ARG A 275 9.52 -19.94 -16.70
N ARG A 276 10.18 -19.27 -17.64
CA ARG A 276 11.55 -18.79 -17.46
C ARG A 276 11.57 -17.28 -17.31
N ASP A 277 12.27 -16.81 -16.29
CA ASP A 277 12.50 -15.40 -15.98
C ASP A 277 14.01 -15.20 -15.81
N GLY A 278 14.68 -14.82 -16.92
CA GLY A 278 16.13 -14.78 -16.99
C GLY A 278 16.79 -16.12 -16.67
N ASP A 279 17.56 -16.14 -15.58
CA ASP A 279 18.28 -17.32 -15.07
C ASP A 279 17.46 -18.12 -14.05
N ILE A 280 16.17 -17.82 -13.89
CA ILE A 280 15.27 -18.54 -12.99
C ILE A 280 14.23 -19.31 -13.81
N VAL A 281 14.07 -20.59 -13.50
CA VAL A 281 12.93 -21.41 -13.94
C VAL A 281 11.94 -21.51 -12.79
N VAL A 282 10.69 -21.17 -13.07
CA VAL A 282 9.55 -21.24 -12.14
C VAL A 282 8.63 -22.36 -12.59
N LEU A 283 8.36 -23.30 -11.69
CA LEU A 283 7.53 -24.49 -11.92
C LEU A 283 6.37 -24.48 -10.93
N ASP A 284 5.14 -24.54 -11.43
CA ASP A 284 3.95 -24.67 -10.58
C ASP A 284 3.35 -26.07 -10.73
N TYR A 285 3.20 -26.77 -9.61
CA TYR A 285 2.55 -28.08 -9.54
C TYR A 285 1.20 -27.96 -8.84
N GLN A 286 0.21 -28.73 -9.28
CA GLN A 286 -1.05 -28.82 -8.55
C GLN A 286 -0.86 -29.60 -7.25
N VAL A 287 -1.45 -29.12 -6.17
CA VAL A 287 -1.56 -29.82 -4.88
C VAL A 287 -3.01 -30.31 -4.75
N PRO A 288 -3.32 -31.56 -5.16
CA PRO A 288 -4.61 -32.18 -4.92
C PRO A 288 -5.00 -32.14 -3.43
N ALA A 289 -6.28 -31.86 -3.16
CA ALA A 289 -6.87 -31.89 -1.81
C ALA A 289 -6.64 -33.23 -1.07
N ALA A 290 -6.46 -34.33 -1.82
CA ALA A 290 -6.09 -35.64 -1.30
C ALA A 290 -4.70 -36.05 -1.82
N TYR A 291 -3.65 -35.37 -1.35
CA TYR A 291 -2.28 -35.80 -1.63
C TYR A 291 -1.93 -37.00 -0.73
N PRO A 292 -1.28 -38.07 -1.25
CA PRO A 292 -0.83 -39.18 -0.42
C PRO A 292 0.05 -38.66 0.73
N GLY A 293 -0.25 -39.06 1.97
CA GLY A 293 0.52 -38.61 3.14
C GLY A 293 0.26 -37.16 3.57
N HIS A 294 -0.80 -36.50 3.05
CA HIS A 294 -1.28 -35.24 3.61
C HIS A 294 -1.71 -35.48 5.06
N GLU A 295 -0.90 -35.00 6.00
CA GLU A 295 -1.21 -35.14 7.42
C GLU A 295 -2.42 -34.26 7.75
N ALA A 296 -3.26 -34.72 8.68
CA ALA A 296 -4.47 -33.99 9.07
C ALA A 296 -4.17 -32.62 9.72
N ASP A 297 -2.91 -32.34 10.03
CA ASP A 297 -2.42 -31.08 10.58
C ASP A 297 -1.96 -30.07 9.52
N GLY A 298 -2.08 -30.40 8.23
CA GLY A 298 -1.75 -29.50 7.12
C GLY A 298 -0.27 -29.48 6.73
N ARG A 299 0.55 -30.42 7.21
CA ARG A 299 1.97 -30.46 6.86
C ARG A 299 2.22 -31.17 5.52
N LEU A 300 3.08 -30.58 4.70
CA LEU A 300 3.50 -31.09 3.40
C LEU A 300 5.03 -31.16 3.32
N VAL A 301 5.59 -32.33 3.06
CA VAL A 301 7.04 -32.53 2.92
C VAL A 301 7.44 -32.42 1.45
N PHE A 302 8.04 -31.30 1.08
CA PHE A 302 8.65 -31.14 -0.23
C PHE A 302 10.09 -31.65 -0.21
N SER A 303 10.51 -32.42 -1.23
CA SER A 303 11.90 -32.87 -1.34
C SER A 303 12.46 -32.80 -2.76
N VAL A 304 13.76 -32.55 -2.82
CA VAL A 304 14.57 -32.54 -4.03
C VAL A 304 15.58 -33.68 -3.96
N HIS A 305 15.56 -34.57 -4.94
CA HIS A 305 16.48 -35.70 -5.04
C HIS A 305 17.34 -35.56 -6.29
N ALA A 306 18.65 -35.52 -6.16
CA ALA A 306 19.54 -35.54 -7.32
C ALA A 306 19.39 -36.85 -8.09
N LEU A 307 19.38 -36.79 -9.42
CA LEU A 307 19.44 -37.98 -10.25
C LEU A 307 20.83 -38.63 -10.14
N PRO A 308 20.96 -39.95 -10.34
CA PRO A 308 22.26 -40.63 -10.27
C PRO A 308 23.32 -39.97 -11.15
N GLY A 309 24.45 -39.56 -10.55
CA GLY A 309 25.55 -38.90 -11.27
C GLY A 309 25.35 -37.40 -11.53
N HIS A 310 24.22 -36.82 -11.15
CA HIS A 310 23.94 -35.39 -11.27
C HIS A 310 24.04 -34.66 -9.93
N THR A 311 24.17 -33.35 -9.99
CA THR A 311 23.80 -32.45 -8.89
C THR A 311 22.39 -31.92 -9.19
N SER A 312 21.56 -31.77 -8.16
CA SER A 312 20.26 -31.12 -8.31
C SER A 312 20.41 -29.69 -8.81
N GLY A 313 19.30 -29.12 -9.28
CA GLY A 313 19.23 -27.68 -9.53
C GLY A 313 19.54 -26.90 -8.24
N ASP A 314 20.04 -25.68 -8.40
CA ASP A 314 20.14 -24.73 -7.31
C ASP A 314 18.73 -24.17 -7.05
N LEU A 315 18.09 -24.65 -6.00
CA LEU A 315 16.77 -24.22 -5.56
C LEU A 315 16.89 -22.86 -4.87
N PHE A 316 16.07 -21.89 -5.26
CA PHE A 316 15.96 -20.58 -4.63
C PHE A 316 14.83 -20.54 -3.60
N SER A 317 13.62 -20.97 -3.96
CA SER A 317 12.50 -21.07 -3.02
C SER A 317 11.48 -22.13 -3.42
N VAL A 318 10.68 -22.53 -2.43
CA VAL A 318 9.47 -23.33 -2.62
C VAL A 318 8.33 -22.70 -1.81
N ALA A 319 7.17 -22.52 -2.43
CA ALA A 319 6.02 -21.87 -1.81
C ALA A 319 4.72 -22.64 -2.06
N LEU A 320 3.85 -22.69 -1.07
CA LEU A 320 2.44 -23.08 -1.21
C LEU A 320 1.60 -21.86 -1.55
N LEU A 321 0.71 -21.98 -2.54
CA LEU A 321 -0.12 -20.88 -3.01
C LEU A 321 -1.61 -21.24 -2.98
N ARG A 322 -2.46 -20.29 -2.58
CA ARG A 322 -3.92 -20.36 -2.70
C ARG A 322 -4.38 -20.32 -4.16
N ARG A 323 -5.61 -20.78 -4.40
CA ARG A 323 -6.31 -20.73 -5.71
C ARG A 323 -6.22 -19.37 -6.38
N GLY A 324 -5.85 -19.36 -7.67
CA GLY A 324 -5.98 -18.18 -8.54
C GLY A 324 -4.78 -17.22 -8.55
N ALA A 325 -3.60 -17.69 -8.12
CA ALA A 325 -2.31 -16.99 -8.24
C ALA A 325 -1.35 -17.64 -9.25
#